data_AF-A0A6A6H4U8-F1
#
_entry.id   AF-A0A6A6H4U8-F1
#
_cell.length_a   1.000
_cell.length_b   1.000
_cell.length_c   1.000
_cell.angle_alpha   90.00
_cell.angle_beta   90.00
_cell.angle_gamma   90.00
#
_symmetry.space_group_name_H-M   'P 1'
#
loop_
_entity.id
_entity.type
_entity.pdbx_description
1 polymer ?
#
loop_
_entity_poly.entity_id
_entity_poly.type
_entity_poly.pdbx_seq_one_letter_code
_entity_poly.pdbx_strand_id
1 'polypeptide(L)'
;MATQLSSFFFTSEASQWSCPYFNGSKCAPPNACAHNSTLARGYCCDSFGPDSVCWALGISCAPDGSTITCGGSEEYCCYAALETCTRTPDQFNNCWLTGTNILANADVTKLNQTFSSLNSASPSATFFTFTPNAYLVTSFMSSDSASSSSIFSHTSSSVSAGLASTASSPLSPVTTTPQTSPTLSSQGSSLPGGAIAGIVIGALVTLSLLTGAFYIGRWSKKTQDLSSKRTFASPQGLSAVDLKYELPDHPNNRLELASEPRQELPEDHVGNR
;
A
#
# COMPACT_ATOMS: atom_id res chain seq x y z
N MET A 1 -17.19 -3.49 -17.44
CA MET A 1 -17.00 -4.74 -16.67
C MET A 1 -16.48 -4.33 -15.29
N ALA A 2 -17.10 -4.76 -14.20
CA ALA A 2 -16.61 -4.43 -12.86
C ALA A 2 -15.33 -5.23 -12.58
N THR A 3 -14.22 -4.55 -12.28
CA THR A 3 -12.99 -5.17 -11.75
C THR A 3 -13.31 -5.87 -10.43
N GLN A 4 -13.35 -7.20 -10.43
CA GLN A 4 -13.60 -7.97 -9.21
C GLN A 4 -12.28 -8.16 -8.44
N LEU A 5 -12.06 -7.33 -7.43
CA LEU A 5 -11.19 -7.69 -6.31
C LEU A 5 -11.94 -8.74 -5.48
N SER A 6 -11.33 -9.91 -5.31
CA SER A 6 -11.99 -11.11 -4.79
C SER A 6 -11.78 -11.36 -3.31
N SER A 7 -10.67 -10.88 -2.75
CA SER A 7 -10.33 -11.05 -1.35
C SER A 7 -9.58 -9.84 -0.83
N PHE A 8 -9.79 -9.52 0.44
CA PHE A 8 -9.17 -8.41 1.16
C PHE A 8 -8.60 -8.91 2.48
N PHE A 9 -7.41 -8.42 2.82
CA PHE A 9 -6.75 -8.78 4.06
C PHE A 9 -5.77 -7.70 4.50
N PHE A 10 -5.61 -7.56 5.81
CA PHE A 10 -4.54 -6.77 6.39
C PHE A 10 -3.26 -7.60 6.48
N THR A 11 -2.12 -6.94 6.38
CA THR A 11 -0.81 -7.51 6.72
C THR A 11 -0.46 -7.16 8.16
N SER A 12 0.57 -7.79 8.70
CA SER A 12 1.03 -7.57 10.07
C SER A 12 2.54 -7.35 10.10
N GLU A 13 3.07 -7.02 11.27
CA GLU A 13 4.51 -6.93 11.49
C GLU A 13 5.22 -8.28 11.22
N ALA A 14 4.53 -9.41 11.45
CA ALA A 14 5.08 -10.74 11.18
C ALA A 14 5.32 -11.00 9.69
N SER A 15 4.54 -10.39 8.79
CA SER A 15 4.79 -10.39 7.34
C SER A 15 5.62 -9.20 6.87
N GLN A 16 6.15 -8.37 7.79
CA GLN A 16 6.79 -7.09 7.49
C GLN A 16 5.92 -6.17 6.62
N TRP A 17 4.59 -6.27 6.81
CA TRP A 17 3.57 -5.55 6.06
C TRP A 17 3.51 -5.90 4.57
N SER A 18 4.10 -7.02 4.16
CA SER A 18 4.21 -7.42 2.76
C SER A 18 2.95 -8.12 2.27
N CYS A 19 2.37 -7.67 1.15
CA CYS A 19 1.25 -8.37 0.53
C CYS A 19 1.75 -9.60 -0.26
N PRO A 20 1.11 -10.78 -0.11
CA PRO A 20 1.29 -11.88 -1.04
C PRO A 20 0.79 -11.44 -2.42
N TYR A 21 1.42 -11.95 -3.49
CA TYR A 21 1.12 -11.58 -4.88
C TYR A 21 1.43 -10.13 -5.25
N PHE A 22 2.14 -9.41 -4.38
CA PHE A 22 2.50 -8.01 -4.55
C PHE A 22 4.02 -7.78 -4.62
N ASN A 23 4.77 -8.78 -5.06
CA ASN A 23 6.24 -8.75 -5.20
C ASN A 23 6.97 -8.23 -3.96
N GLY A 24 6.44 -8.48 -2.76
CA GLY A 24 7.07 -8.06 -1.51
C GLY A 24 6.81 -6.62 -1.08
N SER A 25 6.02 -5.86 -1.86
CA SER A 25 5.70 -4.47 -1.53
C SER A 25 4.85 -4.35 -0.27
N LYS A 26 5.14 -3.30 0.48
CA LYS A 26 4.51 -3.03 1.77
C LYS A 26 3.14 -2.38 1.57
N CYS A 27 2.16 -2.86 2.32
CA CYS A 27 0.83 -2.31 2.43
C CYS A 27 0.38 -2.41 3.88
N ALA A 28 0.72 -1.39 4.67
CA ALA A 28 0.41 -1.36 6.10
C ALA A 28 -1.02 -0.83 6.34
N PRO A 29 -1.73 -1.34 7.36
CA PRO A 29 -3.00 -0.77 7.84
C PRO A 29 -2.91 0.75 8.08
N PRO A 30 -3.97 1.53 7.80
CA PRO A 30 -5.34 1.10 7.48
C PRO A 30 -5.56 0.72 6.01
N ASN A 31 -4.51 0.69 5.20
CA ASN A 31 -4.59 0.13 3.85
C ASN A 31 -4.72 -1.39 3.93
N ALA A 32 -5.27 -2.00 2.88
CA ALA A 32 -5.44 -3.44 2.82
C ALA A 32 -4.94 -3.99 1.49
N CYS A 33 -4.40 -5.19 1.55
CA CYS A 33 -4.09 -5.94 0.34
C CYS A 33 -5.39 -6.46 -0.27
N ALA A 34 -5.46 -6.44 -1.59
CA ALA A 34 -6.54 -7.05 -2.35
C ALA A 34 -5.98 -7.96 -3.45
N HIS A 35 -6.71 -9.02 -3.78
CA HIS A 35 -6.32 -9.95 -4.84
C HIS A 35 -7.34 -9.98 -5.98
N ASN A 36 -6.87 -9.80 -7.20
CA ASN A 36 -7.63 -10.03 -8.42
C ASN A 36 -7.35 -11.46 -8.91
N SER A 37 -8.36 -12.33 -8.81
CA SER A 37 -8.23 -13.75 -9.19
C SER A 37 -8.11 -13.96 -10.71
N THR A 38 -8.67 -13.05 -11.52
CA THR A 38 -8.60 -13.13 -12.98
C THR A 38 -7.19 -12.88 -13.50
N LEU A 39 -6.48 -11.94 -12.89
CA LEU A 39 -5.09 -11.60 -13.25
C LEU A 39 -4.04 -12.29 -12.36
N ALA A 40 -4.46 -13.04 -11.33
CA ALA A 40 -3.59 -13.56 -10.27
C ALA A 40 -2.65 -12.49 -9.69
N ARG A 41 -3.21 -11.30 -9.40
CA ARG A 41 -2.45 -10.08 -9.09
C ARG A 41 -2.85 -9.48 -7.76
N GLY A 42 -1.85 -9.11 -6.95
CA GLY A 42 -2.02 -8.37 -5.71
C GLY A 42 -2.04 -6.86 -5.92
N TYR A 43 -2.83 -6.18 -5.10
CA TYR A 43 -2.95 -4.73 -5.04
C TYR A 43 -2.85 -4.29 -3.59
N CYS A 44 -2.36 -3.07 -3.36
CA CYS A 44 -2.55 -2.35 -2.11
C CYS A 44 -3.64 -1.30 -2.32
N CYS A 45 -4.71 -1.36 -1.52
CA CYS A 45 -5.83 -0.43 -1.60
C CYS A 45 -5.76 0.57 -0.47
N ASP A 46 -5.69 1.85 -0.83
CA ASP A 46 -5.74 2.94 0.11
C ASP A 46 -7.15 3.09 0.70
N SER A 47 -7.24 3.53 1.95
CA SER A 47 -8.53 3.77 2.63
C SER A 47 -8.82 5.25 2.89
N PHE A 48 -8.01 6.15 2.34
CA PHE A 48 -8.06 7.59 2.62
C PHE A 48 -8.92 8.36 1.62
N GLY A 49 -10.24 8.28 1.78
CA GLY A 49 -11.18 9.19 1.10
C GLY A 49 -11.49 8.86 -0.37
N PRO A 50 -12.20 9.76 -1.07
CA PRO A 50 -12.80 9.47 -2.38
C PRO A 50 -11.77 9.29 -3.50
N ASP A 51 -10.59 9.88 -3.36
CA ASP A 51 -9.49 9.78 -4.34
C ASP A 51 -8.57 8.58 -4.08
N SER A 52 -8.90 7.73 -3.11
CA SER A 52 -8.11 6.56 -2.80
C SER A 52 -8.19 5.50 -3.90
N VAL A 53 -7.04 4.93 -4.23
CA VAL A 53 -6.90 3.97 -5.33
C VAL A 53 -6.43 2.62 -4.80
N CYS A 54 -6.74 1.56 -5.56
CA CYS A 54 -6.00 0.32 -5.45
C CYS A 54 -4.85 0.37 -6.45
N TRP A 55 -3.62 0.25 -5.97
CA TRP A 55 -2.44 0.32 -6.82
C TRP A 55 -1.68 -1.00 -6.80
N ALA A 56 -1.02 -1.29 -7.91
CA ALA A 56 -0.10 -2.39 -8.05
C ALA A 56 1.28 -1.92 -8.58
N LEU A 57 2.31 -2.76 -8.50
CA LEU A 57 3.61 -2.49 -9.11
C LEU A 57 3.57 -2.77 -10.61
N GLY A 58 4.31 -2.00 -11.39
CA GLY A 58 4.49 -2.24 -12.81
C GLY A 58 5.08 -3.63 -13.11
N ILE A 59 4.78 -4.10 -14.32
CA ILE A 59 5.24 -5.38 -14.86
C ILE A 59 6.07 -5.15 -16.12
N SER A 60 6.68 -6.22 -16.61
CA SER A 60 7.31 -6.23 -17.93
C SER A 60 6.27 -6.00 -19.04
N CYS A 61 6.64 -5.20 -20.04
CA CYS A 61 5.78 -4.90 -21.16
C CYS A 61 5.59 -6.11 -22.09
N ALA A 62 4.33 -6.37 -22.44
CA ALA A 62 3.96 -7.40 -23.41
C ALA A 62 3.76 -6.77 -24.80
N PRO A 63 4.26 -7.38 -25.88
CA PRO A 63 4.15 -6.84 -27.24
C PRO A 63 2.76 -7.06 -27.88
N ASP A 64 1.86 -7.78 -27.20
CA ASP A 64 0.54 -8.19 -27.70
C ASP A 64 -0.56 -7.15 -27.47
N GLY A 65 -0.21 -6.00 -26.86
CA GLY A 65 -1.16 -4.93 -26.52
C GLY A 65 -1.99 -5.20 -25.25
N SER A 66 -1.71 -6.29 -24.52
CA SER A 66 -2.35 -6.54 -23.22
C SER A 66 -1.89 -5.57 -22.12
N THR A 67 -0.77 -4.91 -22.34
CA THR A 67 -0.19 -3.90 -21.45
C THR A 67 -0.07 -2.53 -22.10
N ILE A 68 -0.16 -1.48 -21.29
CA ILE A 68 0.19 -0.11 -21.68
C ILE A 68 1.55 0.25 -21.11
N THR A 69 2.39 0.87 -21.94
CA THR A 69 3.68 1.44 -21.52
C THR A 69 3.47 2.66 -20.65
N CYS A 70 4.13 2.67 -19.51
CA CYS A 70 4.14 3.72 -18.50
C CYS A 70 5.58 4.15 -18.18
N GLY A 71 5.72 5.35 -17.62
CA GLY A 71 7.01 5.91 -17.25
C GLY A 71 7.67 6.70 -18.37
N GLY A 72 8.96 7.02 -18.15
CA GLY A 72 9.79 7.81 -19.05
C GLY A 72 11.08 7.07 -19.36
N SER A 73 12.16 7.38 -18.64
CA SER A 73 13.46 6.70 -18.79
C SER A 73 13.48 5.28 -18.23
N GLU A 74 12.66 4.99 -17.21
CA GLU A 74 12.43 3.65 -16.69
C GLU A 74 11.06 3.17 -17.17
N GLU A 75 11.07 2.38 -18.24
CA GLU A 75 9.87 1.83 -18.84
C GLU A 75 9.30 0.71 -17.95
N TYR A 76 8.04 0.83 -17.59
CA TYR A 76 7.27 -0.23 -16.94
C TYR A 76 5.89 -0.30 -17.58
N CYS A 77 5.18 -1.40 -17.36
CA CYS A 77 3.87 -1.60 -17.96
C CYS A 77 2.77 -1.87 -16.93
N CYS A 78 1.56 -1.46 -17.29
CA CYS A 78 0.33 -1.75 -16.56
C CYS A 78 -0.63 -2.55 -17.44
N TYR A 79 -1.54 -3.33 -16.84
CA TYR A 79 -2.53 -4.08 -17.63
C TYR A 79 -3.53 -3.13 -18.30
N ALA A 80 -3.52 -3.08 -19.63
CA ALA A 80 -4.26 -2.11 -20.43
C ALA A 80 -5.77 -2.10 -20.16
N ALA A 81 -6.33 -3.27 -19.84
CA ALA A 81 -7.77 -3.44 -19.66
C ALA A 81 -8.30 -2.94 -18.30
N LEU A 82 -7.46 -2.94 -17.25
CA LEU A 82 -7.92 -2.73 -15.87
C LEU A 82 -7.12 -1.65 -15.14
N GLU A 83 -5.96 -1.24 -15.64
CA GLU A 83 -5.04 -0.35 -14.95
C GLU A 83 -4.72 0.90 -15.79
N THR A 84 -4.36 1.98 -15.11
CA THR A 84 -3.77 3.19 -15.70
C THR A 84 -2.41 3.45 -15.07
N CYS A 85 -1.51 4.11 -15.80
CA CYS A 85 -0.29 4.63 -15.21
C CYS A 85 -0.64 5.59 -14.05
N THR A 86 0.16 5.56 -12.98
CA THR A 86 0.03 6.55 -11.90
C THR A 86 0.13 7.97 -12.45
N ARG A 87 -0.70 8.87 -11.90
CA ARG A 87 -0.71 10.30 -12.26
C ARG A 87 -0.02 11.17 -11.22
N THR A 88 0.37 10.58 -10.09
CA THR A 88 1.01 11.33 -9.01
C THR A 88 2.49 11.54 -9.34
N PRO A 89 2.97 12.80 -9.31
CA PRO A 89 4.40 13.07 -9.45
C PRO A 89 5.22 12.25 -8.45
N ASP A 90 6.42 11.84 -8.85
CA ASP A 90 7.37 11.08 -8.03
C ASP A 90 6.93 9.67 -7.60
N GLN A 91 5.74 9.21 -8.02
CA GLN A 91 5.39 7.80 -7.97
C GLN A 91 5.86 7.13 -9.27
N PHE A 92 6.82 6.22 -9.15
CA PHE A 92 7.30 5.41 -10.26
C PHE A 92 6.86 3.97 -10.08
N ASN A 93 6.77 3.24 -11.20
CA ASN A 93 6.46 1.81 -11.22
C ASN A 93 5.12 1.44 -10.53
N ASN A 94 4.13 2.33 -10.57
CA ASN A 94 2.82 2.11 -9.97
C ASN A 94 1.71 2.13 -11.04
N CYS A 95 0.84 1.14 -10.96
CA CYS A 95 -0.33 0.94 -11.81
C CYS A 95 -1.59 1.09 -10.97
N TRP A 96 -2.41 2.08 -11.25
CA TRP A 96 -3.68 2.27 -10.54
C TRP A 96 -4.77 1.45 -11.19
N LEU A 97 -5.51 0.70 -10.40
CA LEU A 97 -6.71 0.03 -10.84
C LEU A 97 -7.74 1.10 -11.22
N THR A 98 -8.29 1.01 -12.44
CA THR A 98 -9.34 1.92 -12.95
C THR A 98 -10.71 1.63 -12.33
N GLY A 99 -10.83 0.49 -11.66
CA GLY A 99 -12.00 0.06 -10.92
C GLY A 99 -12.31 0.88 -9.67
N THR A 100 -13.55 0.78 -9.20
CA THR A 100 -13.95 1.36 -7.92
C THR A 100 -13.17 0.70 -6.77
N ASN A 101 -12.44 1.51 -6.00
CA ASN A 101 -11.86 1.08 -4.74
C ASN A 101 -12.96 1.00 -3.67
N ILE A 102 -13.35 -0.21 -3.29
CA ILE A 102 -14.40 -0.41 -2.29
C ILE A 102 -13.98 0.02 -0.87
N LEU A 103 -12.68 0.24 -0.63
CA LEU A 103 -12.19 0.80 0.63
C LEU A 103 -12.23 2.32 0.67
N ALA A 104 -12.48 3.00 -0.46
CA ALA A 104 -12.54 4.45 -0.53
C ALA A 104 -13.64 5.07 0.35
N ASN A 105 -14.73 4.32 0.53
CA ASN A 105 -15.87 4.72 1.36
C ASN A 105 -15.90 4.03 2.72
N ALA A 106 -14.86 3.26 3.06
CA ALA A 106 -14.82 2.58 4.35
C ALA A 106 -14.43 3.58 5.46
N ASP A 107 -15.08 3.45 6.61
CA ASP A 107 -14.70 4.22 7.80
C ASP A 107 -13.33 3.74 8.30
N VAL A 108 -12.30 4.57 8.10
CA VAL A 108 -10.91 4.32 8.52
C VAL A 108 -10.83 3.97 10.01
N THR A 109 -11.69 4.56 10.84
CA THR A 109 -11.73 4.25 12.28
C THR A 109 -12.15 2.80 12.50
N LYS A 110 -13.17 2.32 11.79
CA LYS A 110 -13.61 0.93 11.86
C LYS A 110 -12.56 -0.03 11.30
N LEU A 111 -11.92 0.31 10.17
CA LEU A 111 -10.83 -0.51 9.62
C LEU A 111 -9.69 -0.67 10.62
N ASN A 112 -9.27 0.41 11.29
CA ASN A 112 -8.22 0.36 12.32
C ASN A 112 -8.65 -0.46 13.56
N GLN A 113 -9.90 -0.32 14.00
CA GLN A 113 -10.43 -1.11 15.12
C GLN A 113 -10.46 -2.60 14.76
N THR A 114 -10.91 -2.94 13.56
CA THR A 114 -10.90 -4.32 13.05
C THR A 114 -9.49 -4.87 13.01
N PHE A 115 -8.54 -4.13 12.43
CA PHE A 115 -7.14 -4.56 12.39
C PHE A 115 -6.59 -4.79 13.80
N SER A 116 -6.80 -3.84 14.72
CA SER A 116 -6.32 -3.91 16.10
C SER A 116 -6.91 -5.12 16.85
N SER A 117 -8.20 -5.39 16.64
CA SER A 117 -8.91 -6.54 17.22
C SER A 117 -8.35 -7.86 16.69
N LEU A 118 -8.19 -7.99 15.36
CA LEU A 118 -7.64 -9.20 14.73
C LEU A 118 -6.18 -9.44 15.13
N ASN A 119 -5.36 -8.39 15.14
CA ASN A 119 -3.96 -8.47 15.52
C ASN A 119 -3.79 -8.85 17.00
N SER A 120 -4.67 -8.36 17.88
CA SER A 120 -4.67 -8.73 19.30
C SER A 120 -5.15 -10.16 19.53
N ALA A 121 -6.08 -10.65 18.70
CA ALA A 121 -6.59 -12.03 18.78
C ALA A 121 -5.57 -13.07 18.27
N SER A 122 -4.73 -12.71 17.30
CA SER A 122 -3.71 -13.60 16.73
C SER A 122 -2.43 -12.84 16.36
N PRO A 123 -1.58 -12.51 17.35
CA PRO A 123 -0.40 -11.65 17.13
C PRO A 123 0.70 -12.31 16.28
N SER A 124 0.67 -13.63 16.12
CA SER A 124 1.61 -14.38 15.28
C SER A 124 1.12 -14.55 13.84
N ALA A 125 -0.13 -14.17 13.52
CA ALA A 125 -0.64 -14.27 12.17
C ALA A 125 0.04 -13.25 11.26
N THR A 126 0.36 -13.68 10.04
CA THR A 126 0.98 -12.84 9.00
C THR A 126 -0.05 -12.02 8.22
N PHE A 127 -1.30 -12.48 8.18
CA PHE A 127 -2.39 -11.88 7.44
C PHE A 127 -3.71 -12.02 8.19
N PHE A 128 -4.59 -11.04 8.04
CA PHE A 128 -5.92 -11.02 8.64
C PHE A 128 -6.97 -10.75 7.56
N THR A 129 -7.71 -11.78 7.15
CA THR A 129 -8.77 -11.65 6.14
C THR A 129 -9.99 -10.92 6.69
N PHE A 130 -10.61 -10.08 5.87
CA PHE A 130 -11.87 -9.42 6.22
C PHE A 130 -12.75 -9.21 4.98
N THR A 131 -14.04 -8.97 5.19
CA THR A 131 -15.00 -8.67 4.11
C THR A 131 -15.35 -7.18 4.13
N PRO A 132 -14.98 -6.39 3.10
CA PRO A 132 -15.23 -4.95 3.08
C PRO A 132 -16.71 -4.56 3.14
N ASN A 133 -17.61 -5.41 2.64
CA ASN A 133 -19.06 -5.15 2.61
C ASN A 133 -19.67 -4.92 4.00
N ALA A 134 -19.03 -5.40 5.08
CA ALA A 134 -19.48 -5.11 6.44
C ALA A 134 -19.23 -3.65 6.87
N TYR A 135 -18.33 -2.95 6.18
CA TYR A 135 -17.89 -1.58 6.50
C TYR A 135 -18.44 -0.53 5.53
N LEU A 136 -18.99 -0.97 4.40
CA LEU A 136 -19.82 -0.16 3.51
C LEU A 136 -21.14 0.12 4.22
N VAL A 137 -21.11 1.04 5.19
CA VAL A 137 -22.32 1.61 5.78
C VAL A 137 -23.13 2.21 4.64
N THR A 138 -24.24 1.56 4.29
CA THR A 138 -25.60 2.08 4.06
C THR A 138 -25.81 3.54 3.61
N SER A 139 -24.86 4.19 2.97
CA SER A 139 -24.93 5.61 2.57
C SER A 139 -25.65 5.82 1.23
N PHE A 140 -26.23 4.78 0.65
CA PHE A 140 -27.17 4.89 -0.45
C PHE A 140 -28.59 4.69 0.09
N MET A 141 -29.32 5.81 0.22
CA MET A 141 -30.73 5.95 0.61
C MET A 141 -31.03 6.19 2.10
N SER A 142 -30.72 7.40 2.59
CA SER A 142 -31.61 8.10 3.52
C SER A 142 -32.43 9.12 2.72
N SER A 143 -33.52 8.66 2.13
CA SER A 143 -34.71 9.49 1.94
C SER A 143 -35.72 9.03 3.00
N ASP A 144 -36.20 9.98 3.79
CA ASP A 144 -37.13 9.86 4.90
C ASP A 144 -38.07 8.65 4.88
N SER A 145 -38.02 7.85 5.94
CA SER A 145 -39.21 7.37 6.65
C SER A 145 -38.79 6.77 7.99
N ALA A 146 -39.04 7.52 9.06
CA ALA A 146 -38.93 7.08 10.43
C ALA A 146 -39.87 5.88 10.69
N SER A 147 -39.36 4.81 11.30
CA SER A 147 -40.13 3.93 12.18
C SER A 147 -39.21 3.12 13.09
N SER A 148 -39.64 3.04 14.34
CA SER A 148 -38.86 2.78 15.54
C SER A 148 -38.52 1.30 15.80
N SER A 149 -37.59 1.13 16.76
CA SER A 149 -37.45 0.03 17.73
C SER A 149 -36.94 -1.35 17.27
N SER A 150 -35.79 -1.78 17.80
CA SER A 150 -35.72 -2.65 18.98
C SER A 150 -34.28 -3.01 19.37
N ILE A 151 -34.10 -3.19 20.67
CA ILE A 151 -32.87 -3.48 21.41
C ILE A 151 -32.56 -4.98 21.27
N PHE A 152 -31.33 -5.35 20.92
CA PHE A 152 -30.84 -6.72 21.12
C PHE A 152 -29.51 -6.71 21.87
N SER A 153 -29.60 -7.07 23.15
CA SER A 153 -28.49 -7.50 23.99
C SER A 153 -28.04 -8.90 23.56
N HIS A 154 -26.77 -9.09 23.24
CA HIS A 154 -26.18 -10.42 23.08
C HIS A 154 -25.44 -10.83 24.35
N THR A 155 -26.05 -11.76 25.07
CA THR A 155 -25.52 -12.46 26.23
C THR A 155 -24.51 -13.52 25.79
N SER A 156 -23.27 -13.40 26.24
CA SER A 156 -22.23 -14.41 26.11
C SER A 156 -22.62 -15.69 26.86
N SER A 157 -22.73 -16.81 26.14
CA SER A 157 -22.93 -18.13 26.75
C SER A 157 -21.68 -18.99 26.56
N SER A 158 -20.96 -19.18 27.65
CA SER A 158 -19.93 -20.19 27.83
C SER A 158 -20.58 -21.58 27.92
N VAL A 159 -20.14 -22.52 27.08
CA VAL A 159 -20.49 -23.94 27.21
C VAL A 159 -19.23 -24.76 27.46
N SER A 160 -19.06 -25.12 28.74
CA SER A 160 -18.24 -26.24 29.18
C SER A 160 -19.15 -27.44 29.39
N ALA A 161 -18.90 -28.55 28.68
CA ALA A 161 -19.30 -29.89 29.13
C ALA A 161 -18.52 -30.95 28.34
N GLY A 162 -17.77 -31.79 29.06
CA GLY A 162 -17.26 -33.05 28.54
C GLY A 162 -18.29 -34.17 28.65
N LEU A 163 -18.06 -35.29 27.96
CA LEU A 163 -17.85 -36.63 28.54
C LEU A 163 -17.69 -37.68 27.43
N ALA A 164 -17.14 -38.82 27.84
CA ALA A 164 -16.54 -39.93 27.10
C ALA A 164 -17.48 -40.81 26.23
N SER A 165 -16.88 -41.54 25.28
CA SER A 165 -16.98 -43.01 25.12
C SER A 165 -16.16 -43.50 23.91
N THR A 166 -15.07 -44.25 24.12
CA THR A 166 -14.94 -45.71 23.97
C THR A 166 -15.24 -46.26 22.56
N ALA A 167 -14.19 -46.64 21.82
CA ALA A 167 -14.26 -47.73 20.83
C ALA A 167 -12.86 -48.34 20.64
N SER A 168 -12.80 -49.66 20.82
CA SER A 168 -11.63 -50.52 20.89
C SER A 168 -11.21 -51.09 19.52
N SER A 169 -9.95 -51.52 19.42
CA SER A 169 -9.37 -52.64 18.60
C SER A 169 -8.19 -52.21 17.71
N PRO A 170 -7.32 -53.15 17.25
CA PRO A 170 -6.36 -53.88 18.07
C PRO A 170 -4.91 -53.80 17.53
N LEU A 171 -4.01 -54.40 18.32
CA LEU A 171 -2.56 -54.57 18.19
C LEU A 171 -1.96 -54.73 16.78
N SER A 172 -0.79 -54.12 16.59
CA SER A 172 0.34 -54.73 15.90
C SER A 172 1.64 -54.40 16.66
N PRO A 173 2.48 -55.40 16.98
CA PRO A 173 3.72 -55.19 17.73
C PRO A 173 4.84 -54.72 16.80
N VAL A 174 5.35 -53.51 17.01
CA VAL A 174 6.62 -53.06 16.42
C VAL A 174 7.69 -53.07 17.50
N THR A 175 8.66 -53.93 17.24
CA THR A 175 9.89 -54.22 17.97
C THR A 175 10.62 -52.97 18.45
N THR A 176 10.91 -52.98 19.74
CA THR A 176 11.78 -52.06 20.47
C THR A 176 13.24 -52.28 20.11
N THR A 177 13.89 -51.25 19.57
CA THR A 177 15.35 -51.10 19.59
C THR A 177 15.70 -50.05 20.65
N PRO A 178 16.46 -50.37 21.71
CA PRO A 178 16.91 -49.38 22.67
C PRO A 178 18.09 -48.59 22.08
N GLN A 179 17.87 -47.32 21.76
CA GLN A 179 18.96 -46.40 21.43
C GLN A 179 19.19 -45.42 22.58
N THR A 180 20.38 -45.58 23.13
CA THR A 180 21.01 -44.89 24.25
C THR A 180 21.01 -43.37 24.11
N SER A 181 20.67 -42.69 25.20
CA SER A 181 20.84 -41.26 25.44
C SER A 181 22.25 -40.75 25.08
N PRO A 182 22.34 -39.49 24.65
CA PRO A 182 23.20 -38.57 25.39
C PRO A 182 22.38 -37.44 26.02
N THR A 183 22.45 -37.38 27.34
CA THR A 183 22.05 -36.24 28.17
C THR A 183 22.92 -35.05 27.77
N LEU A 184 22.38 -34.12 26.98
CA LEU A 184 23.00 -32.81 26.78
C LEU A 184 22.46 -31.83 27.82
N SER A 185 23.21 -31.69 28.91
CA SER A 185 23.04 -30.63 29.89
C SER A 185 23.48 -29.28 29.29
N SER A 186 22.61 -28.61 28.53
CA SER A 186 22.87 -27.22 28.12
C SER A 186 22.46 -26.28 29.23
N GLN A 187 23.48 -25.83 29.96
CA GLN A 187 23.45 -24.75 30.93
C GLN A 187 22.77 -23.50 30.34
N GLY A 188 21.72 -23.03 31.00
CA GLY A 188 21.14 -21.72 30.76
C GLY A 188 22.08 -20.63 31.25
N SER A 189 22.84 -20.03 30.34
CA SER A 189 23.57 -18.79 30.59
C SER A 189 22.61 -17.61 30.35
N SER A 190 21.87 -17.25 31.39
CA SER A 190 21.13 -15.99 31.44
C SER A 190 22.13 -14.82 31.37
N LEU A 191 22.18 -14.16 30.21
CA LEU A 191 23.02 -12.98 29.98
C LEU A 191 22.43 -11.76 30.73
N PRO A 192 23.24 -11.06 31.55
CA PRO A 192 22.79 -9.87 32.27
C PRO A 192 22.41 -8.75 31.28
N GLY A 193 21.21 -8.19 31.45
CA GLY A 193 20.56 -7.22 30.55
C GLY A 193 21.21 -5.83 30.43
N GLY A 194 22.51 -5.70 30.69
CA GLY A 194 23.26 -4.43 30.60
C GLY A 194 24.17 -4.29 29.38
N ALA A 195 24.42 -5.35 28.60
CA ALA A 195 25.43 -5.33 27.53
C ALA A 195 24.89 -4.88 26.14
N ILE A 196 23.57 -4.91 25.95
CA ILE A 196 22.94 -4.66 24.63
C ILE A 196 22.91 -3.16 24.30
N ALA A 197 22.99 -2.28 25.30
CA ALA A 197 22.97 -0.82 25.09
C ALA A 197 24.22 -0.28 24.38
N GLY A 198 25.37 -0.97 24.44
CA GLY A 198 26.62 -0.47 23.86
C GLY A 198 26.73 -0.62 22.33
N ILE A 199 26.11 -1.66 21.77
CA ILE A 199 26.29 -2.00 20.34
C ILE A 199 25.53 -1.02 19.44
N VAL A 200 24.35 -0.58 19.86
CA VAL A 200 23.50 0.31 19.06
C VAL A 200 24.13 1.69 18.86
N ILE A 201 24.78 2.22 19.89
CA ILE A 201 25.45 3.53 19.81
C ILE A 201 26.71 3.42 18.93
N GLY A 202 27.47 2.32 19.01
CA GLY A 202 28.64 2.09 18.16
C GLY A 202 28.31 1.97 16.67
N ALA A 203 27.17 1.34 16.32
CA ALA A 203 26.73 1.21 14.94
C ALA A 203 26.34 2.56 14.31
N LEU A 204 25.72 3.47 15.08
CA LEU A 204 25.30 4.78 14.57
C LEU A 204 26.49 5.72 14.29
N VAL A 205 27.52 5.68 15.14
CA VAL A 205 28.72 6.52 14.97
C VAL A 205 29.55 6.08 13.76
N THR A 206 29.74 4.77 13.58
CA THR A 206 30.50 4.22 12.44
C THR A 206 29.80 4.46 11.11
N LEU A 207 28.47 4.30 11.07
CA LEU A 207 27.68 4.58 9.88
C LEU A 207 27.75 6.08 9.52
N SER A 208 27.61 6.98 10.49
CA SER A 208 27.68 8.43 10.25
C SER A 208 29.02 8.89 9.67
N LEU A 209 30.14 8.32 10.16
CA LEU A 209 31.47 8.62 9.65
C LEU A 209 31.69 8.12 8.21
N LEU A 210 31.20 6.91 7.89
CA LEU A 210 31.33 6.34 6.54
C LEU A 210 30.51 7.13 5.51
N THR A 211 29.27 7.51 5.84
CA THR A 211 28.43 8.31 4.93
C THR A 211 29.00 9.72 4.76
N GLY A 212 29.50 10.34 5.84
CA GLY A 212 30.14 11.66 5.80
C GLY A 212 31.40 11.68 4.93
N ALA A 213 32.28 10.68 5.08
CA ALA A 213 33.49 10.55 4.28
C ALA A 213 33.19 10.34 2.78
N PHE A 214 32.18 9.51 2.47
CA PHE A 214 31.75 9.27 1.09
C PHE A 214 31.19 10.54 0.43
N TYR A 215 30.41 11.33 1.17
CA TYR A 215 29.81 12.55 0.65
C TYR A 215 30.86 13.64 0.36
N ILE A 216 31.83 13.82 1.26
CA ILE A 216 32.95 14.78 1.08
C ILE A 216 33.88 14.35 -0.06
N GLY A 217 34.16 13.05 -0.19
CA GLY A 217 34.98 12.50 -1.28
C GLY A 217 34.34 12.66 -2.67
N ARG A 218 33.00 12.71 -2.75
CA ARG A 218 32.29 12.89 -4.01
C ARG A 218 32.28 14.36 -4.48
N TRP A 219 32.29 15.31 -3.56
CA TRP A 219 32.33 16.75 -3.91
C TRP A 219 33.72 17.26 -4.30
N SER A 220 34.78 16.67 -3.75
CA SER A 220 36.17 17.08 -4.02
C SER A 220 36.68 16.72 -5.43
N LYS A 221 35.97 15.84 -6.18
CA LYS A 221 36.35 15.49 -7.56
C LYS A 221 35.89 16.49 -8.63
N LYS A 222 35.05 17.48 -8.30
CA LYS A 222 34.57 18.48 -9.28
C LYS A 222 35.46 19.72 -9.42
N THR A 223 36.50 19.88 -8.61
CA THR A 223 37.33 21.10 -8.57
C THR A 223 38.77 20.93 -9.07
N GLN A 224 39.16 19.76 -9.60
CA GLN A 224 40.54 19.57 -10.10
C GLN A 224 40.76 19.93 -11.59
N ASP A 225 39.74 20.36 -12.32
CA ASP A 225 39.88 20.72 -13.74
C ASP A 225 40.20 22.21 -14.02
N LEU A 226 40.42 23.04 -13.00
CA LEU A 226 40.62 24.49 -13.18
C LEU A 226 42.06 25.01 -13.04
N SER A 227 43.07 24.15 -12.83
CA SER A 227 44.47 24.60 -12.65
C SER A 227 45.47 24.20 -13.73
N SER A 228 45.04 23.67 -14.88
CA SER A 228 45.98 23.30 -15.94
C SER A 228 45.49 23.70 -17.33
N LYS A 229 45.58 25.00 -17.64
CA LYS A 229 45.89 25.54 -19.00
C LYS A 229 45.96 27.07 -18.98
N ARG A 230 47.14 27.62 -18.69
CA ARG A 230 47.64 28.82 -19.37
C ARG A 230 48.57 28.36 -20.48
N THR A 231 48.11 28.42 -21.74
CA THR A 231 48.95 28.71 -22.91
C THR A 231 48.07 29.28 -24.04
N PHE A 232 48.05 30.61 -24.11
CA PHE A 232 48.24 31.46 -25.30
C PHE A 232 47.74 30.96 -26.68
N ALA A 233 46.66 31.59 -27.19
CA ALA A 233 46.59 32.14 -28.56
C ALA A 233 45.27 32.94 -28.77
N SER A 234 45.43 34.24 -29.01
CA SER A 234 44.50 35.12 -29.77
C SER A 234 44.46 34.65 -31.25
N PRO A 235 43.50 35.01 -32.15
CA PRO A 235 42.67 36.22 -32.13
C PRO A 235 41.26 36.17 -32.81
N GLN A 236 40.54 37.30 -32.68
CA GLN A 236 39.46 37.84 -33.54
C GLN A 236 38.12 37.09 -33.67
N GLY A 237 37.02 37.87 -33.55
CA GLY A 237 35.72 37.49 -34.08
C GLY A 237 34.54 37.96 -33.23
N LEU A 238 34.32 39.27 -33.19
CA LEU A 238 33.02 39.81 -32.82
C LEU A 238 31.95 39.25 -33.78
N SER A 239 30.96 38.55 -33.24
CA SER A 239 29.59 38.67 -33.73
C SER A 239 28.64 38.51 -32.57
N ALA A 240 27.94 39.60 -32.27
CA ALA A 240 26.84 39.63 -31.33
C ALA A 240 25.71 38.76 -31.91
N VAL A 241 25.47 37.60 -31.30
CA VAL A 241 24.23 36.87 -31.52
C VAL A 241 23.27 37.33 -30.44
N ASP A 242 22.37 38.20 -30.89
CA ASP A 242 21.15 38.66 -30.22
C ASP A 242 20.40 37.46 -29.64
N LEU A 243 20.60 37.22 -28.33
CA LEU A 243 19.84 36.22 -27.58
C LEU A 243 18.51 36.86 -27.20
N LYS A 244 17.60 36.87 -28.17
CA LYS A 244 16.20 37.21 -28.02
C LYS A 244 15.57 36.22 -27.03
N TYR A 245 15.50 36.65 -25.78
CA TYR A 245 14.77 35.98 -24.73
C TYR A 245 13.27 36.14 -25.05
N GLU A 246 12.69 35.20 -25.81
CA GLU A 246 11.24 35.05 -25.86
C GLU A 246 10.78 34.52 -24.50
N LEU A 247 10.27 35.45 -23.71
CA LEU A 247 9.49 35.20 -22.52
C LEU A 247 8.23 34.42 -22.94
N PRO A 248 7.97 33.22 -22.40
CA PRO A 248 6.74 32.50 -22.70
C PRO A 248 5.55 33.34 -22.24
N ASP A 249 4.74 33.78 -23.20
CA ASP A 249 3.48 34.46 -22.96
C ASP A 249 2.59 33.53 -22.14
N HIS A 250 2.33 33.93 -20.90
CA HIS A 250 1.41 33.26 -20.00
C HIS A 250 0.00 33.46 -20.57
N PRO A 251 -0.73 32.41 -20.99
CA PRO A 251 -2.12 32.59 -21.37
C PRO A 251 -2.89 33.02 -20.14
N ASN A 252 -3.37 34.26 -20.18
CA ASN A 252 -4.41 34.76 -19.29
C ASN A 252 -5.62 33.83 -19.41
N ASN A 253 -5.72 32.87 -18.49
CA ASN A 253 -6.96 32.17 -18.21
C ASN A 253 -7.94 33.20 -17.63
N ARG A 254 -8.61 33.86 -18.57
CA ARG A 254 -9.87 34.56 -18.40
C ARG A 254 -10.83 33.56 -17.74
N LEU A 255 -11.05 33.74 -16.44
CA LEU A 255 -12.17 33.16 -15.72
C LEU A 255 -13.46 33.69 -16.37
N GLU A 256 -13.92 33.01 -17.43
CA GLU A 256 -15.32 33.07 -17.81
C GLU A 256 -16.11 32.37 -16.72
N LEU A 257 -16.67 33.21 -15.84
CA LEU A 257 -17.73 32.86 -14.93
C LEU A 257 -18.95 32.51 -15.80
N ALA A 258 -19.08 31.23 -16.16
CA ALA A 258 -20.26 30.71 -16.82
C ALA A 258 -21.43 30.84 -15.83
N SER A 259 -22.26 31.85 -16.08
CA SER A 259 -23.56 32.06 -15.46
C SER A 259 -24.44 30.85 -15.72
N GLU A 260 -24.78 30.13 -14.66
CA GLU A 260 -25.72 29.02 -14.67
C GLU A 260 -27.13 29.53 -15.05
N PRO A 261 -27.80 28.95 -16.06
CA PRO A 261 -29.18 29.29 -16.37
C PRO A 261 -30.11 28.70 -15.31
N ARG A 262 -30.76 29.59 -14.56
CA ARG A 262 -31.85 29.31 -13.64
C ARG A 262 -32.96 28.57 -14.39
N GLN A 263 -33.09 27.25 -14.19
CA GLN A 263 -34.27 26.50 -14.63
C GLN A 263 -35.45 26.91 -13.76
N GLU A 264 -36.39 27.64 -14.36
CA GLU A 264 -37.70 27.87 -13.77
C GLU A 264 -38.46 26.53 -13.65
N LEU A 265 -38.91 26.26 -12.43
CA LEU A 265 -39.76 25.12 -12.10
C LEU A 265 -41.19 25.42 -12.59
N PRO A 266 -41.84 24.54 -13.35
CA PRO A 266 -43.23 24.76 -13.75
C PRO A 266 -44.15 24.68 -12.53
N GLU A 267 -44.97 25.73 -12.36
CA GLU A 267 -46.06 25.79 -11.38
C GLU A 267 -47.13 24.74 -11.73
N ASP A 268 -47.31 23.76 -10.86
CA ASP A 268 -48.42 22.82 -10.95
C ASP A 268 -49.75 23.55 -10.68
N HIS A 269 -50.60 23.53 -11.70
CA HIS A 269 -51.98 24.00 -11.65
C HIS A 269 -52.82 23.19 -10.65
N VAL A 270 -53.22 23.86 -9.57
CA VAL A 270 -54.33 23.47 -8.71
C VAL A 270 -55.64 23.60 -9.50
N GLY A 271 -56.16 22.46 -9.96
CA GLY A 271 -57.46 22.34 -10.61
C GLY A 271 -58.52 21.80 -9.66
N ASN A 272 -59.38 22.69 -9.16
CA ASN A 272 -60.67 22.38 -8.52
C ASN A 272 -61.57 21.54 -9.45
N ARG A 273 -62.11 20.41 -8.94
CA ARG A 273 -63.54 20.05 -8.95
C ARG A 273 -63.80 18.72 -8.24
#